data_AF-S3A8C5-F1
#
_entry.id   AF-S3A8C5-F1
#
_cell.length_a   1.000
_cell.length_b   1.000
_cell.length_c   1.000
_cell.angle_alpha   90.00
_cell.angle_beta   90.00
_cell.angle_gamma   90.00
#
_symmetry.space_group_name_H-M   'P 1'
#
loop_
_entity.id
_entity.type
_entity.pdbx_description
1 polymer ?
#
loop_
_entity_poly.entity_id
_entity_poly.type
_entity_poly.pdbx_seq_one_letter_code
_entity_poly.pdbx_strand_id
1 'polypeptide(L)'
;MPIRLMLVECSVGLIQEMLFVFVRSLTVTIAVELIVAAFLFHIRDVRRLLVVTLAQVATNPLVVYLSLLAADLTQDFVLYYIAVGFLELSAIVVESILYRITYRFEHPVELSLVANTCSFASGFLLHTVFSL
;
A
#
# COMPACT_ATOMS: atom_id res chain seq x y z
N MET A 1 15.64 34.69 -17.78
CA MET A 1 14.83 34.02 -16.74
C MET A 1 14.80 32.53 -17.07
N PRO A 2 15.65 31.64 -16.52
CA PRO A 2 15.57 30.25 -17.00
C PRO A 2 15.65 29.13 -15.94
N ILE A 3 16.75 28.97 -15.22
CA ILE A 3 17.05 27.66 -14.58
C ILE A 3 16.18 27.37 -13.34
N ARG A 4 15.92 28.37 -12.49
CA ARG A 4 15.12 28.16 -11.28
C ARG A 4 13.64 27.89 -11.58
N LEU A 5 13.09 28.46 -12.66
CA LEU A 5 11.70 28.23 -13.03
C LEU A 5 11.52 26.81 -13.59
N MET A 6 12.43 26.36 -14.46
CA MET A 6 12.44 24.98 -14.98
C MET A 6 12.62 23.93 -13.88
N LEU A 7 13.50 24.17 -12.91
CA LEU A 7 13.68 23.27 -11.76
C LEU A 7 12.41 23.19 -10.91
N VAL A 8 11.72 24.32 -10.70
CA VAL A 8 10.46 24.35 -9.94
C VAL A 8 9.37 23.60 -10.70
N GLU A 9 9.17 23.85 -11.99
CA GLU A 9 8.16 23.16 -12.80
C GLU A 9 8.41 21.64 -12.86
N CYS A 10 9.66 21.22 -13.04
CA CYS A 10 10.05 19.81 -13.03
C CYS A 10 9.78 19.17 -11.65
N SER A 11 10.14 19.85 -10.56
CA SER A 11 9.87 19.35 -9.20
C SER A 11 8.38 19.25 -8.88
N VAL A 12 7.57 20.20 -9.36
CA VAL A 12 6.11 20.20 -9.16
C VAL A 12 5.48 19.05 -9.94
N GLY A 13 5.89 18.82 -11.20
CA GLY A 13 5.43 17.69 -12.00
C GLY A 13 5.71 16.35 -11.33
N LEU A 14 6.95 16.15 -10.84
CA LEU A 14 7.34 14.93 -10.14
C LEU A 14 6.50 14.69 -8.87
N ILE A 15 6.30 15.73 -8.06
CA ILE A 15 5.48 15.64 -6.84
C ILE A 15 4.03 15.27 -7.18
N GLN A 16 3.46 15.85 -8.24
CA GLN A 16 2.10 15.54 -8.66
C GLN A 16 1.96 14.08 -9.11
N GLU A 17 2.91 13.57 -9.87
CA GLU A 17 2.92 12.16 -10.30
C GLU A 17 3.03 11.20 -9.10
N MET A 18 3.94 11.48 -8.16
CA MET A 18 4.08 10.66 -6.95
C MET A 18 2.81 10.67 -6.11
N LEU A 19 2.18 11.84 -5.93
CA LEU A 19 0.92 11.95 -5.21
C LEU A 19 -0.19 11.17 -5.90
N PHE A 20 -0.25 11.21 -7.24
CA PHE A 20 -1.22 10.44 -7.99
C PHE A 20 -1.05 8.92 -7.78
N VAL A 21 0.20 8.44 -7.83
CA VAL A 21 0.53 7.02 -7.57
C VAL A 21 0.13 6.62 -6.14
N PHE A 22 0.46 7.43 -5.14
CA PHE A 22 0.11 7.15 -3.74
C PHE A 22 -1.39 7.14 -3.51
N VAL A 23 -2.12 8.15 -3.99
CA VAL A 23 -3.58 8.22 -3.81
C VAL A 23 -4.27 7.06 -4.51
N ARG A 24 -3.86 6.73 -5.75
CA ARG A 24 -4.42 5.61 -6.49
C ARG A 24 -4.15 4.28 -5.77
N SER A 25 -2.91 4.02 -5.38
CA SER A 25 -2.54 2.77 -4.68
C SER A 25 -3.31 2.64 -3.37
N LEU A 26 -3.29 3.70 -2.54
CA LEU A 26 -3.97 3.71 -1.26
C LEU A 26 -5.49 3.49 -1.41
N THR A 27 -6.12 4.11 -2.41
CA THR A 27 -7.56 3.95 -2.66
C THR A 27 -7.91 2.50 -2.99
N VAL A 28 -7.12 1.85 -3.86
CA VAL A 28 -7.33 0.44 -4.23
C VAL A 28 -7.10 -0.46 -3.02
N THR A 29 -6.01 -0.24 -2.28
CA THR A 29 -5.69 -1.02 -1.08
C THR A 29 -6.80 -0.92 -0.04
N ILE A 30 -7.25 0.30 0.32
CA ILE A 30 -8.35 0.51 1.27
C ILE A 30 -9.62 -0.18 0.78
N ALA A 31 -9.96 -0.08 -0.51
CA ALA A 31 -11.15 -0.74 -1.04
C ALA A 31 -11.08 -2.26 -0.88
N VAL A 32 -9.97 -2.89 -1.23
CA VAL A 32 -9.76 -4.33 -1.09
C VAL A 32 -9.78 -4.76 0.38
N GLU A 33 -9.07 -4.04 1.25
CA GLU A 33 -9.00 -4.32 2.68
C GLU A 33 -10.36 -4.24 3.37
N LEU A 34 -11.15 -3.22 3.05
CA LEU A 34 -12.50 -3.07 3.60
C LEU A 34 -13.42 -4.18 3.10
N ILE A 35 -13.29 -4.60 1.84
CA ILE A 35 -14.03 -5.75 1.30
C ILE A 35 -13.62 -7.03 2.06
N VAL A 36 -12.33 -7.29 2.21
CA VAL A 36 -11.83 -8.47 2.95
C VAL A 36 -12.32 -8.45 4.41
N ALA A 37 -12.16 -7.33 5.11
CA ALA A 37 -12.58 -7.18 6.49
C ALA A 37 -14.10 -7.38 6.66
N ALA A 38 -14.91 -6.79 5.78
CA ALA A 38 -16.37 -6.84 5.89
C ALA A 38 -16.96 -8.19 5.46
N PHE A 39 -16.42 -8.81 4.40
CA PHE A 39 -17.00 -10.02 3.80
C PHE A 39 -16.36 -11.32 4.29
N LEU A 40 -15.04 -11.36 4.48
CA LEU A 40 -14.36 -12.57 4.95
C LEU A 40 -14.33 -12.64 6.48
N PHE A 41 -14.02 -11.53 7.13
CA PHE A 41 -13.91 -11.47 8.60
C PHE A 41 -15.18 -10.92 9.29
N HIS A 42 -16.23 -10.61 8.52
CA HIS A 42 -17.53 -10.18 9.03
C HIS A 42 -17.48 -8.93 9.95
N ILE A 43 -16.47 -8.08 9.78
CA ILE A 43 -16.29 -6.86 10.56
C ILE A 43 -17.24 -5.79 10.03
N ARG A 44 -18.27 -5.45 10.81
CA ARG A 44 -19.24 -4.38 10.48
C ARG A 44 -19.16 -3.17 11.41
N ASP A 45 -18.34 -3.24 12.44
CA ASP A 45 -18.11 -2.12 13.36
C ASP A 45 -17.31 -1.02 12.67
N VAL A 46 -17.89 0.18 12.59
CA VAL A 46 -17.28 1.33 11.90
C VAL A 46 -15.94 1.71 12.49
N ARG A 47 -15.75 1.59 13.80
CA ARG A 47 -14.46 1.92 14.45
C ARG A 47 -13.41 0.90 14.06
N ARG A 48 -13.75 -0.38 13.97
CA ARG A 48 -12.83 -1.42 13.48
C ARG A 48 -12.46 -1.20 12.01
N LEU A 49 -13.41 -0.85 11.15
CA LEU A 49 -13.15 -0.51 9.75
C LEU A 49 -12.30 0.77 9.61
N LEU A 50 -12.48 1.75 10.49
CA LEU A 50 -11.60 2.92 10.58
C LEU A 50 -10.17 2.53 10.95
N VAL A 51 -9.97 1.59 11.89
CA VAL A 51 -8.63 1.10 12.24
C VAL A 51 -7.96 0.42 11.05
N VAL A 52 -8.69 -0.42 10.30
CA VAL A 52 -8.19 -1.02 9.05
C VAL A 52 -7.76 0.06 8.06
N THR A 53 -8.62 1.07 7.85
CA THR A 53 -8.31 2.18 6.94
C THR A 53 -7.07 2.98 7.40
N LEU A 54 -6.97 3.28 8.70
CA LEU A 54 -5.84 4.03 9.26
C LEU A 54 -4.53 3.26 9.20
N ALA A 55 -4.57 1.94 9.36
CA ALA A 55 -3.41 1.08 9.16
C ALA A 55 -2.87 1.25 7.73
N GLN A 56 -3.75 1.26 6.73
CA GLN A 56 -3.31 1.40 5.33
C GLN A 56 -2.79 2.79 5.02
N VAL A 57 -3.37 3.84 5.61
CA VAL A 57 -2.82 5.20 5.52
C VAL A 57 -1.40 5.28 6.11
N ALA A 58 -1.10 4.48 7.14
CA ALA A 58 0.22 4.46 7.77
C ALA A 58 1.24 3.57 7.05
N THR A 59 0.83 2.41 6.52
CA THR A 59 1.74 1.41 5.93
C THR A 59 1.90 1.57 4.42
N ASN A 60 0.80 1.75 3.69
CA ASN A 60 0.81 1.66 2.23
C ASN A 60 1.68 2.75 1.56
N PRO A 61 1.63 4.05 1.94
CA PRO A 61 2.51 5.05 1.33
C PRO A 61 3.99 4.72 1.48
N LEU A 62 4.39 4.12 2.61
CA LEU A 62 5.77 3.73 2.87
C LEU A 62 6.17 2.53 1.99
N VAL A 63 5.31 1.51 1.89
CA VAL A 63 5.53 0.35 1.03
C VAL A 63 5.67 0.78 -0.43
N VAL A 64 4.76 1.62 -0.92
CA VAL A 64 4.80 2.11 -2.31
C VAL A 64 6.06 2.93 -2.57
N TYR A 65 6.41 3.86 -1.68
CA TYR A 65 7.63 4.65 -1.81
C TYR A 65 8.90 3.76 -1.88
N LEU A 66 9.02 2.79 -0.97
CA LEU A 66 10.16 1.88 -0.94
C LEU A 66 10.17 0.93 -2.13
N SER A 67 9.01 0.58 -2.67
CA SER A 67 8.90 -0.25 -3.88
C SER A 67 9.38 0.52 -5.11
N LEU A 68 9.01 1.79 -5.26
CA LEU A 68 9.53 2.66 -6.32
C LEU A 68 11.05 2.80 -6.22
N LEU A 69 11.57 3.04 -5.01
CA LEU A 69 13.01 3.10 -4.78
C LEU A 69 13.71 1.77 -5.12
N ALA A 70 13.08 0.63 -4.80
CA ALA A 70 13.62 -0.68 -5.15
C ALA A 70 13.65 -0.89 -6.66
N ALA A 71 12.61 -0.46 -7.39
CA ALA A 71 12.57 -0.51 -8.85
C ALA A 71 13.73 0.27 -9.49
N ASP A 72 14.00 1.49 -8.97
CA ASP A 72 15.08 2.34 -9.44
C ASP A 72 16.46 1.75 -9.16
N LEU A 73 16.63 1.07 -8.01
CA LEU A 73 17.92 0.53 -7.57
C LEU A 73 18.27 -0.82 -8.19
N THR A 74 17.29 -1.72 -8.35
CA THR A 74 17.59 -3.08 -8.81
C THR A 74 17.64 -3.17 -10.33
N GLN A 75 16.73 -2.47 -11.02
CA GLN A 75 16.47 -2.60 -12.47
C GLN A 75 16.31 -4.06 -12.96
N ASP A 76 16.10 -5.00 -12.05
CA ASP A 76 15.95 -6.43 -12.28
C ASP A 76 14.59 -6.87 -11.73
N PHE A 77 13.84 -7.58 -12.57
CA PHE A 77 12.48 -8.01 -12.26
C PHE A 77 12.43 -8.91 -11.03
N VAL A 78 13.32 -9.90 -10.93
CA VAL A 78 13.30 -10.87 -9.84
C VAL A 78 13.68 -10.21 -8.53
N LEU A 79 14.74 -9.40 -8.54
CA LEU A 79 15.22 -8.71 -7.35
C LEU A 79 14.24 -7.65 -6.85
N TYR A 80 13.52 -6.97 -7.77
CA TYR A 80 12.42 -6.07 -7.44
C TYR A 80 11.31 -6.80 -6.66
N TYR A 81 10.79 -7.92 -7.17
CA TYR A 81 9.71 -8.63 -6.48
C TYR A 81 10.14 -9.27 -5.17
N ILE A 82 11.42 -9.66 -5.03
CA ILE A 82 11.96 -10.10 -3.74
C ILE A 82 11.93 -8.93 -2.74
N ALA A 83 12.38 -7.75 -3.14
CA ALA A 83 12.36 -6.56 -2.28
C ALA A 83 10.93 -6.18 -1.88
N VAL A 84 10.00 -6.14 -2.84
CA VAL A 84 8.58 -5.86 -2.57
C VAL A 84 7.98 -6.92 -1.63
N GLY A 85 8.32 -8.20 -1.82
CA GLY A 85 7.88 -9.27 -0.92
C GLY A 85 8.31 -9.05 0.54
N PHE A 86 9.53 -8.57 0.78
CA PHE A 86 9.97 -8.19 2.13
C PHE A 86 9.23 -6.97 2.68
N LEU A 87 8.91 -5.99 1.83
CA LEU A 87 8.13 -4.81 2.24
C LEU A 87 6.70 -5.20 2.65
N GLU A 88 6.02 -6.04 1.86
CA GLU A 88 4.68 -6.53 2.16
C GLU A 88 4.67 -7.38 3.44
N LEU A 89 5.63 -8.29 3.62
CA LEU A 89 5.78 -9.04 4.88
C LEU A 89 5.98 -8.11 6.08
N SER A 90 6.75 -7.04 5.92
CA SER A 90 6.97 -6.04 6.97
C SER A 90 5.68 -5.27 7.28
N ALA A 91 4.92 -4.89 6.24
CA ALA A 91 3.62 -4.24 6.39
C ALA A 91 2.64 -5.14 7.16
N ILE A 92 2.59 -6.43 6.84
CA ILE A 92 1.74 -7.41 7.53
C ILE A 92 2.03 -7.44 9.03
N VAL A 93 3.32 -7.46 9.40
CA VAL A 93 3.73 -7.44 10.81
C VAL A 93 3.28 -6.14 11.48
N VAL A 94 3.49 -4.99 10.84
CA VAL A 94 3.11 -3.68 11.40
C VAL A 94 1.59 -3.55 11.56
N GLU A 95 0.82 -3.88 10.54
CA GLU A 95 -0.65 -3.87 10.56
C GLU A 95 -1.20 -4.81 11.64
N SER A 96 -0.66 -6.02 11.74
CA SER A 96 -1.03 -6.98 12.80
C SER A 96 -0.82 -6.41 14.20
N ILE A 97 0.28 -5.68 14.41
CA ILE A 97 0.55 -4.97 15.67
C ILE A 97 -0.48 -3.85 15.87
N LEU A 98 -0.74 -3.02 14.85
CA LEU A 98 -1.72 -1.93 14.92
C LEU A 98 -3.12 -2.45 15.29
N TYR A 99 -3.55 -3.56 14.69
CA TYR A 99 -4.82 -4.21 14.99
C TYR A 99 -4.87 -4.72 16.43
N ARG A 100 -3.77 -5.32 16.91
CA ARG A 100 -3.69 -5.85 18.28
C ARG A 100 -3.73 -4.74 19.33
N ILE A 101 -3.01 -3.63 19.13
CA ILE A 101 -2.92 -2.55 20.12
C ILE A 101 -4.18 -1.66 20.14
N THR A 102 -4.83 -1.46 19.00
CA THR A 102 -5.89 -0.44 18.88
C THR A 102 -7.27 -0.97 19.26
N TYR A 103 -7.63 -2.19 18.81
CA TYR A 103 -9.00 -2.69 18.99
C TYR A 103 -9.10 -4.18 19.33
N ARG A 104 -7.97 -4.86 19.59
CA ARG A 104 -7.87 -6.29 19.94
C ARG A 104 -8.75 -7.16 19.04
N PHE A 105 -8.50 -7.10 17.73
CA PHE A 105 -9.13 -8.02 16.78
C PHE A 105 -8.88 -9.47 17.21
N GLU A 106 -9.84 -10.36 16.93
CA GLU A 106 -9.75 -11.78 17.29
C GLU A 106 -8.62 -12.47 16.52
N HIS A 107 -8.47 -12.15 15.22
CA HIS A 107 -7.47 -12.72 14.33
C HIS A 107 -6.67 -11.62 13.60
N PRO A 108 -5.83 -10.83 14.30
CA PRO A 108 -5.17 -9.66 13.72
C PRO A 108 -4.16 -10.02 12.62
N VAL A 109 -3.45 -11.15 12.80
CA VAL A 109 -2.46 -11.62 11.84
C VAL A 109 -3.12 -12.19 10.58
N GLU A 110 -4.18 -12.98 10.74
CA GLU A 110 -4.90 -13.55 9.59
C GLU A 110 -5.58 -12.46 8.77
N LEU A 111 -6.19 -11.46 9.43
CA LEU A 111 -6.79 -10.32 8.76
C LEU A 111 -5.75 -9.58 7.91
N SER A 112 -4.62 -9.20 8.49
CA SER A 112 -3.57 -8.48 7.76
C SER A 112 -2.96 -9.34 6.66
N LEU A 113 -2.67 -10.62 6.92
CA LEU A 113 -2.13 -11.52 5.91
C LEU A 113 -3.05 -11.65 4.69
N VAL A 114 -4.34 -11.92 4.90
CA VAL A 114 -5.31 -12.10 3.81
C VAL A 114 -5.55 -10.78 3.09
N ALA A 115 -5.75 -9.68 3.82
CA ALA A 115 -6.04 -8.38 3.23
C ALA A 115 -4.86 -7.83 2.41
N ASN A 116 -3.65 -7.90 2.97
CA ASN A 116 -2.43 -7.46 2.29
C ASN A 116 -2.15 -8.34 1.06
N THR A 117 -2.27 -9.66 1.17
CA THR A 117 -2.10 -10.58 0.02
C THR A 117 -3.10 -10.29 -1.09
N CYS A 118 -4.38 -10.09 -0.75
CA CYS A 118 -5.41 -9.73 -1.74
C CYS A 118 -5.12 -8.39 -2.41
N SER A 119 -4.65 -7.39 -1.65
CA SER A 119 -4.32 -6.07 -2.16
C SER A 119 -3.10 -6.10 -3.08
N PHE A 120 -2.02 -6.79 -2.68
CA PHE A 120 -0.84 -7.01 -3.51
C PHE A 120 -1.19 -7.74 -4.81
N ALA A 121 -1.93 -8.85 -4.72
CA ALA A 121 -2.37 -9.59 -5.90
C ALA A 121 -3.22 -8.74 -6.84
N SER A 122 -4.12 -7.92 -6.28
CA SER A 122 -4.93 -6.98 -7.07
C SER A 122 -4.05 -5.93 -7.77
N GLY A 123 -3.07 -5.36 -7.07
CA GLY A 123 -2.10 -4.42 -7.64
C GLY A 123 -1.27 -5.04 -8.77
N PHE A 124 -0.76 -6.25 -8.56
CA PHE A 124 0.01 -7.01 -9.56
C PHE A 124 -0.82 -7.31 -10.81
N LEU A 125 -2.08 -7.74 -10.63
CA LEU A 125 -2.99 -7.98 -11.76
C LEU A 125 -3.30 -6.69 -12.51
N LEU A 126 -3.56 -5.58 -11.82
CA LEU A 126 -3.80 -4.29 -12.45
C LEU A 126 -2.58 -3.83 -13.27
N HIS A 127 -1.37 -3.98 -12.72
CA HIS A 127 -0.13 -3.67 -13.44
C HIS A 127 0.03 -4.55 -14.69
N THR A 128 -0.20 -5.86 -14.56
CA THR A 128 -0.03 -6.81 -15.67
C THR A 128 -1.07 -6.62 -16.78
N VAL A 129 -2.35 -6.41 -16.42
CA VAL A 129 -3.46 -6.34 -17.38
C VAL A 129 -3.52 -4.99 -18.07
N PHE A 130 -3.30 -3.89 -17.35
CA PHE A 130 -3.47 -2.55 -17.91
C PHE A 130 -2.19 -1.96 -18.51
N SER A 131 -1.04 -2.65 -18.43
CA SER A 131 0.24 -2.18 -19.00
C SER A 131 0.51 -0.70 -18.67
N LEU A 132 0.34 -0.35 -17.39
CA LEU A 132 0.68 0.96 -16.84
C LEU A 132 2.10 0.92 -16.29
#